data_AF-A0A953YK75-F1
#
_entry.id   AF-A0A953YK75-F1
#
_cell.length_a   1.000
_cell.length_b   1.000
_cell.length_c   1.000
_cell.angle_alpha   90.00
_cell.angle_beta   90.00
_cell.angle_gamma   90.00
#
_symmetry.space_group_name_H-M   'P 1'
#
loop_
_entity.id
_entity.type
_entity.pdbx_description
1 polymer ?
#
loop_
_entity_poly.entity_id
_entity_poly.type
_entity_poly.pdbx_seq_one_letter_code
_entity_poly.pdbx_strand_id
1 'polypeptide(L)'
;RKGKTRLVWLETPSNPMWSIADIHAAAELAHIAGAKICVDNTVATPVLTRPLQLGADLVMHSATKYLNGHSDVLAGALITARADEWWQKIVQLRKMNGAMLGPFEAWLLVRGMRTLHIRVAAACQNAQQIAEHFARHPQIEEVLYPGLPSHPGHALAAKQMQGGFGGMLSLRVKGGEQAAIAVAAKVKLWKRATSLG
;
A
#
# COMPACT_ATOMS: atom_id res chain seq x y z
N ARG A 1 -25.51 8.63 5.20
CA ARG A 1 -26.89 8.09 5.39
C ARG A 1 -26.79 6.87 6.31
N LYS A 2 -27.14 7.01 7.60
CA LYS A 2 -27.02 5.93 8.60
C LYS A 2 -27.74 4.67 8.10
N GLY A 3 -27.07 3.52 8.15
CA GLY A 3 -27.63 2.22 7.71
C GLY A 3 -27.66 1.95 6.20
N LYS A 4 -27.32 2.91 5.32
CA LYS A 4 -27.18 2.65 3.87
C LYS A 4 -25.76 2.29 3.47
N THR A 5 -24.76 3.00 3.99
CA THR A 5 -23.34 2.65 3.77
C THR A 5 -23.02 1.37 4.53
N ARG A 6 -22.48 0.36 3.84
CA ARG A 6 -22.12 -0.94 4.44
C ARG A 6 -20.61 -1.14 4.59
N LEU A 7 -19.82 -0.47 3.75
CA LEU A 7 -18.37 -0.58 3.72
C LEU A 7 -17.74 0.78 3.44
N VAL A 8 -16.71 1.12 4.19
CA VAL A 8 -15.73 2.17 3.89
C VAL A 8 -14.49 1.48 3.34
N TRP A 9 -14.03 1.89 2.16
CA TRP A 9 -12.79 1.39 1.56
C TRP A 9 -11.72 2.45 1.67
N LEU A 10 -10.57 2.10 2.23
CA LEU A 10 -9.46 3.00 2.46
C LEU A 10 -8.16 2.44 1.88
N GLU A 11 -7.36 3.28 1.23
CA GLU A 11 -5.98 2.97 0.84
C GLU A 11 -5.06 4.01 1.49
N THR A 12 -4.06 3.57 2.24
CA THR A 12 -3.10 4.49 2.89
C THR A 12 -1.74 3.81 3.10
N PRO A 13 -0.63 4.35 2.56
CA PRO A 13 -0.56 5.47 1.61
C PRO A 13 -1.30 5.21 0.29
N SER A 14 -1.96 6.23 -0.29
CA SER A 14 -2.77 6.07 -1.52
C SER A 14 -1.97 6.26 -2.82
N ASN A 15 -1.94 5.27 -3.71
CA ASN A 15 -1.24 5.34 -5.00
C ASN A 15 -1.92 6.31 -6.00
N PRO A 16 -1.18 7.16 -6.77
CA PRO A 16 0.26 7.44 -6.75
C PRO A 16 0.65 8.70 -5.97
N MET A 17 -0.29 9.26 -5.20
CA MET A 17 -0.12 10.51 -4.46
C MET A 17 0.54 10.32 -3.09
N TRP A 18 0.54 9.08 -2.60
CA TRP A 18 1.05 8.64 -1.30
C TRP A 18 0.45 9.38 -0.10
N SER A 19 -0.78 9.87 -0.27
CA SER A 19 -1.53 10.55 0.78
C SER A 19 -1.83 9.60 1.93
N ILE A 20 -1.82 10.15 3.14
CA ILE A 20 -1.97 9.38 4.38
C ILE A 20 -3.34 9.67 4.98
N ALA A 21 -4.07 8.60 5.30
CA ALA A 21 -5.31 8.66 6.04
C ALA A 21 -5.15 8.01 7.41
N ASP A 22 -5.88 8.53 8.40
CA ASP A 22 -5.87 8.00 9.77
C ASP A 22 -6.79 6.80 9.83
N ILE A 23 -6.21 5.61 9.91
CA ILE A 23 -6.96 4.34 9.92
C ILE A 23 -7.86 4.26 11.16
N HIS A 24 -7.37 4.72 12.31
CA HIS A 24 -8.12 4.65 13.57
C HIS A 24 -9.34 5.56 13.52
N ALA A 25 -9.14 6.83 13.16
CA ALA A 25 -10.25 7.77 13.06
C ALA A 25 -11.26 7.35 11.97
N ALA A 26 -10.78 6.80 10.84
CA ALA A 26 -11.66 6.29 9.79
C ALA A 26 -12.48 5.09 10.25
N ALA A 27 -11.88 4.17 11.04
CA ALA A 27 -12.59 3.04 11.61
C ALA A 27 -13.69 3.48 12.59
N GLU A 28 -13.39 4.39 13.51
CA GLU A 28 -14.38 4.96 14.43
C GLU A 28 -15.58 5.55 13.70
N LEU A 29 -15.33 6.38 12.67
CA LEU A 29 -16.38 6.98 11.86
C LEU A 29 -17.20 5.95 11.07
N ALA A 30 -16.55 4.93 10.51
CA ALA A 30 -17.24 3.84 9.83
C ALA A 30 -18.19 3.10 10.77
N HIS A 31 -17.71 2.76 11.98
CA HIS A 31 -18.48 2.05 12.99
C HIS A 31 -19.65 2.88 13.52
N ILE A 32 -19.47 4.20 13.75
CA ILE A 32 -20.56 5.13 14.10
C ILE A 32 -21.67 5.12 13.03
N ALA A 33 -21.29 5.02 11.75
CA ALA A 33 -22.23 4.96 10.64
C ALA A 33 -22.91 3.58 10.48
N GLY A 34 -22.48 2.56 11.22
CA GLY A 34 -22.93 1.17 11.10
C GLY A 34 -22.34 0.45 9.88
N ALA A 35 -21.19 0.90 9.38
CA ALA A 35 -20.44 0.29 8.28
C ALA A 35 -19.19 -0.43 8.81
N LYS A 36 -18.69 -1.41 8.05
CA LYS A 36 -17.34 -1.94 8.23
C LYS A 36 -16.31 -1.08 7.51
N ILE A 37 -15.03 -1.22 7.85
CA ILE A 37 -13.91 -0.62 7.12
C ILE A 37 -12.96 -1.68 6.58
N CYS A 38 -12.61 -1.56 5.30
CA CYS A 38 -11.57 -2.34 4.64
C CYS A 38 -10.39 -1.43 4.29
N VAL A 39 -9.19 -1.84 4.68
CA VAL A 39 -7.95 -1.13 4.34
C VAL A 39 -7.17 -1.93 3.30
N ASP A 40 -6.98 -1.36 2.11
CA ASP A 40 -5.97 -1.82 1.18
C ASP A 40 -4.59 -1.44 1.74
N ASN A 41 -3.85 -2.45 2.18
CA ASN A 41 -2.56 -2.33 2.82
C ASN A 41 -1.43 -2.82 1.89
N THR A 42 -1.67 -2.81 0.57
CA THR A 42 -0.74 -3.31 -0.46
C THR A 42 0.65 -2.70 -0.37
N VAL A 43 0.73 -1.37 -0.28
CA VAL A 43 2.02 -0.64 -0.33
C VAL A 43 2.72 -0.55 1.02
N ALA A 44 1.97 -0.42 2.12
CA ALA A 44 2.55 -0.38 3.46
C ALA A 44 2.95 -1.78 3.95
N THR A 45 2.23 -2.83 3.51
CA THR A 45 2.43 -4.23 3.94
C THR A 45 2.14 -4.41 5.44
N PRO A 46 1.98 -5.66 5.95
CA PRO A 46 1.87 -5.87 7.40
C PRO A 46 3.17 -5.56 8.17
N VAL A 47 4.30 -5.31 7.48
CA VAL A 47 5.57 -4.95 8.11
C VAL A 47 5.51 -3.53 8.65
N LEU A 48 4.96 -2.58 7.89
CA LEU A 48 4.94 -1.18 8.30
C LEU A 48 3.64 -0.81 9.01
N THR A 49 2.51 -1.31 8.52
CA THR A 49 1.19 -0.96 9.09
C THR A 49 0.39 -2.22 9.32
N ARG A 50 -0.24 -2.34 10.49
CA ARG A 50 -1.14 -3.44 10.84
C ARG A 50 -2.57 -2.90 11.04
N PRO A 51 -3.36 -2.68 9.97
CA PRO A 51 -4.63 -1.95 10.08
C PRO A 51 -5.65 -2.58 11.02
N LEU A 52 -5.64 -3.92 11.17
CA LEU A 52 -6.52 -4.60 12.12
C LEU A 52 -6.25 -4.17 13.57
N GLN A 53 -5.01 -3.83 13.92
CA GLN A 53 -4.65 -3.30 15.23
C GLN A 53 -5.07 -1.83 15.41
N LEU A 54 -5.39 -1.16 14.30
CA LEU A 54 -5.86 0.23 14.25
C LEU A 54 -7.39 0.31 14.07
N GLY A 55 -8.12 -0.81 14.24
CA GLY A 55 -9.58 -0.83 14.20
C GLY A 55 -10.20 -1.25 12.87
N ALA A 56 -9.40 -1.57 11.84
CA ALA A 56 -9.95 -2.07 10.59
C ALA A 56 -10.65 -3.42 10.74
N ASP A 57 -11.76 -3.64 10.02
CA ASP A 57 -12.48 -4.93 10.01
C ASP A 57 -11.87 -5.90 8.99
N LEU A 58 -11.43 -5.37 7.86
CA LEU A 58 -10.83 -6.13 6.76
C LEU A 58 -9.52 -5.48 6.31
N VAL A 59 -8.59 -6.31 5.86
CA VAL A 59 -7.36 -5.87 5.17
C VAL A 59 -7.26 -6.59 3.84
N MET A 60 -7.09 -5.81 2.77
CA MET A 60 -6.84 -6.29 1.44
C MET A 60 -5.36 -6.08 1.08
N HIS A 61 -4.78 -7.03 0.36
CA HIS A 61 -3.51 -6.85 -0.33
C HIS A 61 -3.61 -7.36 -1.77
N SER A 62 -3.08 -6.58 -2.70
CA SER A 62 -2.50 -7.13 -3.92
C SER A 62 -1.20 -7.84 -3.56
N ALA A 63 -1.27 -9.15 -3.36
CA ALA A 63 -0.12 -9.97 -3.03
C ALA A 63 0.89 -10.09 -4.18
N THR A 64 0.49 -9.71 -5.39
CA THR A 64 1.36 -9.47 -6.56
C THR A 64 2.53 -8.53 -6.26
N LYS A 65 2.32 -7.56 -5.35
CA LYS A 65 3.28 -6.49 -5.04
C LYS A 65 4.27 -6.97 -3.98
N TYR A 66 4.48 -6.18 -2.93
CA TYR A 66 5.50 -6.43 -1.91
C TYR A 66 5.42 -7.82 -1.24
N LEU A 67 4.22 -8.38 -1.02
CA LEU A 67 4.06 -9.68 -0.35
C LEU A 67 4.83 -10.78 -1.08
N ASN A 68 4.62 -10.90 -2.40
CA ASN A 68 5.48 -11.72 -3.23
C ASN A 68 6.85 -11.07 -3.44
N GLY A 69 6.87 -9.87 -4.04
CA GLY A 69 8.04 -9.02 -4.23
C GLY A 69 9.09 -9.52 -5.21
N HIS A 70 8.72 -10.47 -6.08
CA HIS A 70 9.59 -11.03 -7.12
C HIS A 70 9.03 -10.86 -8.54
N SER A 71 7.92 -10.11 -8.68
CA SER A 71 7.28 -9.80 -9.97
C SER A 71 6.93 -11.02 -10.86
N ASP A 72 6.70 -12.18 -10.24
CA ASP A 72 6.49 -13.47 -10.91
C ASP A 72 5.17 -14.18 -10.51
N VAL A 73 4.31 -13.51 -9.71
CA VAL A 73 3.02 -14.04 -9.24
C VAL A 73 1.94 -12.97 -9.29
N LEU A 74 0.75 -13.33 -9.78
CA LEU A 74 -0.48 -12.56 -9.58
C LEU A 74 -1.28 -13.19 -8.44
N ALA A 75 -1.48 -12.44 -7.36
CA ALA A 75 -2.20 -12.93 -6.18
C ALA A 75 -2.91 -11.81 -5.42
N GLY A 76 -3.97 -12.18 -4.70
CA GLY A 76 -4.67 -11.32 -3.76
C GLY A 76 -4.82 -11.99 -2.40
N ALA A 77 -4.82 -11.20 -1.33
CA ALA A 77 -5.10 -11.67 0.02
C ALA A 77 -6.16 -10.78 0.66
N LEU A 78 -7.13 -11.40 1.33
CA LEU A 78 -8.16 -10.73 2.12
C LEU A 78 -8.17 -11.34 3.51
N ILE A 79 -7.96 -10.49 4.51
CA ILE A 79 -7.88 -10.86 5.93
C ILE A 79 -9.04 -10.19 6.65
N THR A 80 -9.68 -10.92 7.56
CA THR A 80 -10.73 -10.37 8.42
C THR A 80 -10.24 -10.37 9.87
N ALA A 81 -10.66 -9.37 10.66
CA ALA A 81 -10.35 -9.32 12.09
C ALA A 81 -10.94 -10.52 12.87
N ARG A 82 -12.06 -11.06 12.37
CA ARG A 82 -12.85 -12.11 13.03
C ARG A 82 -13.49 -13.03 11.98
N ALA A 83 -13.70 -14.29 12.33
CA ALA A 83 -14.44 -15.25 11.52
C ALA A 83 -15.97 -15.07 11.67
N ASP A 84 -16.48 -13.89 11.33
CA ASP A 84 -17.90 -13.53 11.42
C ASP A 84 -18.69 -13.88 10.14
N GLU A 85 -19.93 -13.40 10.03
CA GLU A 85 -20.77 -13.62 8.85
C GLU A 85 -20.15 -13.09 7.53
N TRP A 86 -19.28 -12.07 7.59
CA TRP A 86 -18.59 -11.56 6.41
C TRP A 86 -17.52 -12.55 5.96
N TRP A 87 -16.77 -13.12 6.90
CA TRP A 87 -15.81 -14.17 6.57
C TRP A 87 -16.49 -15.37 5.88
N GLN A 88 -17.63 -15.82 6.42
CA GLN A 88 -18.39 -16.93 5.82
C GLN A 88 -18.84 -16.60 4.39
N LYS A 89 -19.37 -15.39 4.17
CA LYS A 89 -19.76 -14.91 2.83
C LYS A 89 -18.57 -14.83 1.87
N ILE A 90 -17.42 -14.33 2.32
CA ILE A 90 -16.18 -14.26 1.53
C ILE A 90 -15.74 -15.66 1.11
N VAL A 91 -15.70 -16.62 2.05
CA VAL A 91 -15.31 -18.01 1.76
C VAL A 91 -16.27 -18.65 0.78
N GLN A 92 -17.58 -18.45 0.95
CA GLN A 92 -18.61 -18.96 0.05
C GLN A 92 -18.45 -18.38 -1.36
N LEU A 93 -18.29 -17.06 -1.50
CA LEU A 93 -18.07 -16.40 -2.79
C LEU A 93 -16.79 -16.89 -3.46
N ARG A 94 -15.69 -17.03 -2.72
CA ARG A 94 -14.43 -17.59 -3.25
C ARG A 94 -14.63 -19.01 -3.78
N LYS A 95 -15.38 -19.85 -3.07
CA LYS A 95 -15.68 -21.23 -3.47
C LYS A 95 -16.57 -21.28 -4.73
N MET A 96 -17.60 -20.44 -4.79
CA MET A 96 -18.54 -20.43 -5.91
C MET A 96 -17.94 -19.82 -7.18
N ASN A 97 -17.16 -18.75 -7.05
CA ASN A 97 -16.60 -18.03 -8.20
C ASN A 97 -15.28 -18.64 -8.69
N GLY A 98 -14.66 -19.54 -7.93
CA GLY A 98 -13.40 -20.19 -8.31
C GLY A 98 -12.18 -19.27 -8.33
N ALA A 99 -12.28 -18.06 -7.77
CA ALA A 99 -11.17 -17.10 -7.66
C ALA A 99 -10.16 -17.53 -6.57
N MET A 100 -9.58 -18.72 -6.76
CA MET A 100 -8.62 -19.35 -5.86
C MET A 100 -7.22 -19.24 -6.45
N LEU A 101 -6.23 -19.05 -5.58
CA LEU A 101 -4.82 -19.07 -5.97
C LEU A 101 -4.40 -20.52 -6.25
N GLY A 102 -3.75 -20.75 -7.38
CA GLY A 102 -3.18 -22.07 -7.69
C GLY A 102 -2.10 -22.48 -6.68
N PRO A 103 -1.85 -23.79 -6.49
CA PRO A 103 -0.90 -24.27 -5.49
C PRO A 103 0.54 -23.82 -5.77
N PHE A 104 0.91 -23.69 -7.05
CA PHE A 104 2.24 -23.22 -7.43
C PHE A 104 2.43 -21.72 -7.13
N GLU A 105 1.45 -20.90 -7.48
CA GLU A 105 1.43 -19.46 -7.17
C GLU A 105 1.39 -19.23 -5.65
N ALA A 106 0.66 -20.06 -4.90
CA ALA A 106 0.64 -20.04 -3.44
C ALA A 106 2.02 -20.37 -2.86
N TRP A 107 2.72 -21.37 -3.41
CA TRP A 107 4.09 -21.69 -3.00
C TRP A 107 5.07 -20.54 -3.29
N LEU A 108 5.00 -19.93 -4.47
CA LEU A 108 5.82 -18.76 -4.82
C LEU A 108 5.56 -17.59 -3.88
N LEU A 109 4.29 -17.30 -3.56
CA LEU A 109 3.92 -16.26 -2.61
C LEU A 109 4.51 -16.54 -1.21
N VAL A 110 4.38 -17.77 -0.69
CA VAL A 110 4.99 -18.16 0.60
C VAL A 110 6.52 -18.03 0.55
N ARG A 111 7.16 -18.42 -0.55
CA ARG A 111 8.60 -18.21 -0.77
C ARG A 111 8.97 -16.73 -0.71
N GLY A 112 8.23 -15.87 -1.41
CA GLY A 112 8.45 -14.42 -1.42
C GLY A 112 8.28 -13.77 -0.05
N MET A 113 7.28 -14.21 0.72
CA MET A 113 7.00 -13.66 2.06
C MET A 113 8.10 -13.94 3.09
N ARG A 114 8.90 -15.00 2.93
CA ARG A 114 10.02 -15.31 3.86
C ARG A 114 11.06 -14.19 3.95
N THR A 115 11.23 -13.42 2.88
CA THR A 115 12.16 -12.28 2.83
C THR A 115 11.45 -10.92 2.92
N LEU A 116 10.15 -10.89 3.19
CA LEU A 116 9.34 -9.66 3.16
C LEU A 116 9.91 -8.58 4.07
N HIS A 117 10.17 -8.90 5.33
CA HIS A 117 10.66 -7.95 6.34
C HIS A 117 11.99 -7.28 5.94
N ILE A 118 12.98 -8.04 5.47
CA ILE A 118 14.26 -7.47 5.02
C ILE A 118 14.12 -6.68 3.72
N ARG A 119 13.29 -7.12 2.77
CA ARG A 119 13.05 -6.42 1.50
C ARG A 119 12.35 -5.08 1.73
N VAL A 120 11.33 -5.06 2.57
CA VAL A 120 10.58 -3.84 2.89
C VAL A 120 11.47 -2.84 3.64
N ALA A 121 12.29 -3.30 4.59
CA ALA A 121 13.24 -2.43 5.29
C ALA A 121 14.24 -1.78 4.33
N ALA A 122 14.85 -2.57 3.43
CA ALA A 122 15.77 -2.06 2.42
C ALA A 122 15.06 -1.09 1.44
N ALA A 123 13.83 -1.40 1.02
CA ALA A 123 13.04 -0.53 0.16
C ALA A 123 12.73 0.82 0.82
N CYS A 124 12.39 0.83 2.12
CA CYS A 124 12.19 2.05 2.88
C CYS A 124 13.45 2.90 2.96
N GLN A 125 14.59 2.29 3.29
CA GLN A 125 15.88 2.99 3.38
C GLN A 125 16.27 3.62 2.03
N ASN A 126 16.14 2.86 0.94
CA ASN A 126 16.44 3.36 -0.40
C ASN A 126 15.49 4.50 -0.80
N ALA A 127 14.19 4.35 -0.54
CA ALA A 127 13.20 5.39 -0.86
C ALA A 127 13.46 6.68 -0.07
N GLN A 128 13.79 6.60 1.23
CA GLN A 128 14.16 7.75 2.04
C GLN A 128 15.36 8.50 1.44
N GLN A 129 16.45 7.79 1.10
CA GLN A 129 17.64 8.40 0.50
C GLN A 129 17.34 9.08 -0.84
N ILE A 130 16.55 8.42 -1.69
CA ILE A 130 16.13 8.97 -2.98
C ILE A 130 15.27 10.23 -2.77
N ALA A 131 14.31 10.17 -1.84
CA ALA A 131 13.42 11.29 -1.55
C ALA A 131 14.19 12.51 -1.03
N GLU A 132 15.11 12.33 -0.08
CA GLU A 132 15.94 13.41 0.49
C GLU A 132 16.94 14.00 -0.52
N HIS A 133 17.40 13.18 -1.47
CA HIS A 133 18.23 13.65 -2.57
C HIS A 133 17.41 14.56 -3.50
N PHE A 134 16.26 14.09 -3.98
CA PHE A 134 15.45 14.84 -4.94
C PHE A 134 14.67 16.00 -4.33
N ALA A 135 14.43 16.01 -3.02
CA ALA A 135 13.82 17.14 -2.32
C ALA A 135 14.64 18.43 -2.43
N ARG A 136 15.95 18.32 -2.73
CA ARG A 136 16.86 19.46 -2.93
C ARG A 136 17.22 19.70 -4.39
N HIS A 137 16.66 18.93 -5.32
CA HIS A 137 17.07 18.97 -6.73
C HIS A 137 16.36 20.11 -7.47
N PRO A 138 17.08 21.02 -8.17
CA PRO A 138 16.50 22.25 -8.72
C PRO A 138 15.44 22.02 -9.80
N GLN A 139 15.46 20.86 -10.48
CA GLN A 139 14.49 20.48 -11.52
C GLN A 139 13.28 19.69 -10.98
N ILE A 140 13.23 19.42 -9.68
CA ILE A 140 12.08 18.78 -9.02
C ILE A 140 11.25 19.88 -8.36
N GLU A 141 9.95 19.84 -8.63
CA GLU A 141 8.96 20.72 -8.02
C GLU A 141 8.58 20.21 -6.63
N GLU A 142 8.34 18.91 -6.52
CA GLU A 142 7.88 18.29 -5.28
C GLU A 142 8.26 16.80 -5.24
N VAL A 143 8.58 16.32 -4.05
CA VAL A 143 8.73 14.89 -3.75
C VAL A 143 7.56 14.44 -2.88
N LEU A 144 6.73 13.55 -3.42
CA LEU A 144 5.64 12.92 -2.69
C LEU A 144 6.18 11.66 -2.03
N TYR A 145 6.60 11.80 -0.76
CA TYR A 145 7.04 10.67 0.04
C TYR A 145 6.67 10.88 1.51
N PRO A 146 5.94 9.94 2.16
CA PRO A 146 5.49 10.13 3.54
C PRO A 146 6.63 10.26 4.57
N GLY A 147 7.84 9.82 4.25
CA GLY A 147 9.02 9.94 5.12
C GLY A 147 9.69 11.32 5.11
N LEU A 148 9.27 12.24 4.24
CA LEU A 148 9.77 13.62 4.26
C LEU A 148 8.96 14.46 5.25
N PRO A 149 9.62 15.29 6.09
CA PRO A 149 8.93 16.22 7.00
C PRO A 149 8.01 17.22 6.29
N SER A 150 8.29 17.54 5.03
CA SER A 150 7.47 18.41 4.20
C SER A 150 6.17 17.76 3.72
N HIS A 151 6.05 16.44 3.82
CA HIS A 151 4.84 15.74 3.38
C HIS A 151 3.68 16.03 4.35
N PRO A 152 2.50 16.48 3.86
CA PRO A 152 1.39 16.85 4.74
C PRO A 152 0.94 15.75 5.70
N GLY A 153 1.07 14.49 5.27
CA GLY A 153 0.75 13.31 6.07
C GLY A 153 1.87 12.78 6.96
N HIS A 154 3.04 13.42 7.03
CA HIS A 154 4.23 12.87 7.69
C HIS A 154 4.01 12.54 9.16
N ALA A 155 3.46 13.49 9.94
CA ALA A 155 3.23 13.29 11.37
C ALA A 155 2.29 12.11 11.65
N LEU A 156 1.25 11.95 10.82
CA LEU A 156 0.33 10.83 10.91
C LEU A 156 0.97 9.51 10.47
N ALA A 157 1.75 9.52 9.39
CA ALA A 157 2.51 8.36 8.94
C ALA A 157 3.46 7.88 10.05
N ALA A 158 4.18 8.79 10.71
CA ALA A 158 5.09 8.46 11.80
C ALA A 158 4.38 7.85 13.03
N LYS A 159 3.10 8.19 13.24
CA LYS A 159 2.28 7.61 14.31
C LYS A 159 1.79 6.20 13.97
N GLN A 160 1.45 5.92 12.71
CA GLN A 160 0.78 4.67 12.32
C GLN A 160 1.68 3.64 11.63
N MET A 161 2.80 4.06 11.03
CA MET A 161 3.75 3.21 10.31
C MET A 161 4.98 2.93 11.19
N GLN A 162 5.42 1.68 11.22
CA GLN A 162 6.56 1.21 12.01
C GLN A 162 7.73 0.83 11.10
N GLY A 163 8.96 1.20 11.48
CA GLY A 163 10.17 0.76 10.78
C GLY A 163 10.43 1.41 9.41
N GLY A 164 9.59 2.35 8.97
CA GLY A 164 9.79 3.11 7.72
C GLY A 164 8.49 3.64 7.12
N PHE A 165 8.60 4.31 5.97
CA PHE A 165 7.50 5.01 5.30
C PHE A 165 7.12 4.41 3.94
N GLY A 166 7.57 3.19 3.66
CA GLY A 166 7.32 2.49 2.40
C GLY A 166 8.42 2.72 1.36
N GLY A 167 8.43 1.87 0.33
CA GLY A 167 9.37 1.96 -0.78
C GLY A 167 8.85 2.74 -1.99
N MET A 168 7.66 3.34 -1.88
CA MET A 168 7.00 4.07 -2.97
C MET A 168 7.16 5.57 -2.79
N LEU A 169 7.54 6.27 -3.85
CA LEU A 169 7.61 7.73 -3.92
C LEU A 169 7.24 8.20 -5.33
N SER A 170 6.80 9.45 -5.44
CA SER A 170 6.56 10.11 -6.72
C SER A 170 7.34 11.42 -6.79
N LEU A 171 7.88 11.72 -7.97
CA LEU A 171 8.59 12.98 -8.23
C LEU A 171 7.77 13.82 -9.19
N ARG A 172 7.48 15.07 -8.82
CA ARG A 172 6.89 16.06 -9.73
C ARG A 172 8.02 16.85 -10.37
N VAL A 173 8.20 16.69 -11.68
CA VAL A 173 9.28 17.33 -12.45
C VAL A 173 8.82 18.71 -12.92
N LYS A 174 9.71 19.71 -12.85
CA LYS A 174 9.46 21.04 -13.42
C LYS A 174 9.36 20.97 -14.94
N GLY A 175 8.51 21.80 -15.54
CA GLY A 175 8.30 21.82 -17.00
C GLY A 175 7.21 20.89 -17.52
N GLY A 176 6.41 20.30 -16.62
CA GLY A 176 5.17 19.61 -16.97
C GLY A 176 5.37 18.22 -17.61
N GLU A 177 4.35 17.76 -18.33
CA GLU A 177 4.25 16.41 -18.87
C GLU A 177 5.45 16.01 -19.74
N GLN A 178 5.83 16.86 -20.71
CA GLN A 178 6.92 16.56 -21.63
C GLN A 178 8.26 16.37 -20.90
N ALA A 179 8.53 17.21 -19.90
CA ALA A 179 9.73 17.09 -19.07
C ALA A 179 9.71 15.79 -18.24
N ALA A 180 8.57 15.44 -17.64
CA ALA A 180 8.41 14.21 -16.89
C ALA A 180 8.64 12.96 -17.76
N ILE A 181 8.06 12.93 -18.97
CA ILE A 181 8.27 11.84 -19.95
C ILE A 181 9.74 11.76 -20.36
N ALA A 182 10.39 12.90 -20.63
CA ALA A 182 11.80 12.93 -21.02
C ALA A 182 12.73 12.43 -19.90
N VAL A 183 12.44 12.73 -18.64
CA VAL A 183 13.17 12.18 -17.48
C VAL A 183 12.97 10.66 -17.40
N ALA A 184 11.71 10.20 -17.46
CA ALA A 184 11.38 8.77 -17.43
C ALA A 184 12.00 7.99 -18.60
N ALA A 185 12.23 8.62 -19.76
CA ALA A 185 12.91 8.00 -20.90
C ALA A 185 14.43 7.87 -20.73
N LYS A 186 15.04 8.66 -19.84
CA LYS A 186 16.51 8.71 -19.65
C LYS A 186 17.03 7.81 -18.52
N VAL A 187 16.15 7.30 -17.65
CA VAL A 187 16.57 6.39 -16.59
C VAL A 187 17.08 5.07 -17.18
N LYS A 188 18.20 4.57 -16.66
CA LYS A 188 18.83 3.32 -17.12
C LYS A 188 18.58 2.14 -16.17
N LEU A 189 18.47 2.43 -14.87
CA LEU A 189 18.25 1.44 -13.83
C LEU A 189 16.76 1.09 -13.67
N TRP A 190 15.91 2.11 -13.58
CA TRP A 190 14.45 1.90 -13.49
C TRP A 190 13.87 1.47 -14.83
N LYS A 191 13.13 0.35 -14.81
CA LYS A 191 12.35 -0.09 -15.98
C LYS A 191 11.02 0.66 -16.00
N ARG A 192 10.69 1.22 -17.16
CA ARG A 192 9.37 1.80 -17.43
C ARG A 192 8.36 0.66 -17.59
N ALA A 193 7.64 0.34 -16.52
CA ALA A 193 6.64 -0.71 -16.50
C ALA A 193 5.47 -0.32 -15.60
N THR A 194 4.31 -0.91 -15.87
CA THR A 194 3.19 -0.93 -14.90
C THR A 194 3.46 -2.00 -13.85
N SER A 195 2.99 -1.79 -12.62
CA SER A 195 3.29 -2.57 -11.39
C SER A 195 4.32 -1.90 -10.47
N LEU A 196 4.46 -2.45 -9.27
CA LEU A 196 5.31 -1.96 -8.17
C LEU A 196 5.57 -3.09 -7.17
N GLY A 197 6.42 -2.82 -6.17
CA GLY A 197 6.71 -3.72 -5.05
C GLY A 197 7.58 -4.92 -5.42
#